data_AF-A0A1I1IAI6-F1
#
_entry.id   AF-A0A1I1IAI6-F1
#
_cell.length_a   1.000
_cell.length_b   1.000
_cell.length_c   1.000
_cell.angle_alpha   90.00
_cell.angle_beta   90.00
_cell.angle_gamma   90.00
#
_symmetry.space_group_name_H-M   'P 1'
#
loop_
_entity.id
_entity.type
_entity.pdbx_description
1 polymer ?
#
loop_
_entity_poly.entity_id
_entity_poly.type
_entity_poly.pdbx_seq_one_letter_code
_entity_poly.pdbx_strand_id
1 'polypeptide(L)'
;MPYVSGKQCVSGVHQLLGSTLKDARRERQGRIVGIDQTREHPVIDVIWQGQPRAERIIITCDQLRDLVRASISRAAAQTQKAAPKEVQTGSDDHATAELAEQRRA
;
A
#
# COMPACT_ATOMS: atom_id res chain seq x y z
N MET A 1 -39.72 -5.84 -5.14
CA MET A 1 -39.03 -4.87 -6.00
C MET A 1 -37.68 -4.54 -5.36
N PRO A 2 -36.54 -5.08 -5.83
CA PRO A 2 -35.26 -4.64 -5.31
C PRO A 2 -35.03 -3.18 -5.73
N TYR A 3 -34.76 -2.31 -4.77
CA TYR A 3 -34.45 -0.91 -4.98
C TYR A 3 -33.06 -0.83 -5.64
N VAL A 4 -33.01 -0.83 -6.97
CA VAL A 4 -31.76 -0.58 -7.71
C VAL A 4 -31.47 0.91 -7.60
N SER A 5 -30.77 1.28 -6.53
CA SER A 5 -30.19 2.62 -6.42
C SER A 5 -29.26 2.81 -7.62
N GLY A 6 -29.68 3.60 -8.62
CA GLY A 6 -28.88 3.99 -9.78
C GLY A 6 -27.66 4.85 -9.45
N LYS A 7 -27.24 4.87 -8.18
CA LYS A 7 -26.03 5.55 -7.72
C LYS A 7 -24.81 4.74 -8.10
N GLN A 8 -23.86 5.40 -8.74
CA GLN A 8 -22.60 4.83 -9.15
C GLN A 8 -21.72 4.54 -7.93
N CYS A 9 -21.82 3.32 -7.39
CA CYS A 9 -20.94 2.86 -6.32
C CYS A 9 -19.58 2.44 -6.88
N VAL A 10 -18.51 2.70 -6.14
CA VAL A 10 -17.16 2.22 -6.47
C VAL A 10 -16.91 0.92 -5.71
N SER A 11 -16.46 -0.12 -6.41
CA SER A 11 -16.08 -1.40 -5.79
C SER A 11 -14.72 -1.29 -5.12
N GLY A 12 -14.47 -2.11 -4.09
CA GLY A 12 -13.15 -2.18 -3.45
C GLY A 12 -12.75 -0.99 -2.58
N VAL A 13 -13.68 -0.08 -2.26
CA VAL A 13 -13.38 1.12 -1.43
C VAL A 13 -12.80 0.80 -0.06
N HIS A 14 -13.15 -0.36 0.53
CA HIS A 14 -12.60 -0.80 1.82
C HIS A 14 -11.07 -0.94 1.80
N GLN A 15 -10.45 -1.15 0.64
CA GLN A 15 -8.99 -1.23 0.50
C GLN A 15 -8.28 0.11 0.71
N LEU A 16 -9.03 1.22 0.76
CA LEU A 16 -8.48 2.53 1.08
C LEU A 16 -8.34 2.73 2.59
N LEU A 17 -9.08 2.00 3.42
CA LEU A 17 -9.01 2.15 4.87
C LEU A 17 -7.60 1.81 5.36
N GLY A 18 -7.05 2.69 6.19
CA GLY A 18 -5.67 2.59 6.68
C GLY A 18 -4.61 2.99 5.65
N SER A 19 -4.96 3.26 4.39
CA SER A 19 -3.98 3.73 3.38
C SER A 19 -3.48 5.14 3.70
N THR A 20 -2.21 5.38 3.40
CA THR A 20 -1.63 6.73 3.46
C THR A 20 -2.12 7.55 2.27
N LEU A 21 -2.69 8.72 2.55
CA LEU A 21 -3.00 9.75 1.56
C LEU A 21 -1.97 10.87 1.66
N LYS A 22 -1.44 11.31 0.51
CA LYS A 22 -0.56 12.47 0.39
C LYS A 22 -1.32 13.60 -0.29
N ASP A 23 -1.43 14.74 0.37
CA ASP A 23 -1.97 15.97 -0.20
C ASP A 23 -0.81 16.81 -0.76
N ALA A 24 -0.67 16.78 -2.09
CA ALA A 24 0.41 17.48 -2.78
C ALA A 24 0.29 19.01 -2.68
N ARG A 25 -0.91 19.56 -2.46
CA ARG A 25 -1.13 21.01 -2.42
C ARG A 25 -0.68 21.63 -1.10
N ARG A 26 -0.74 20.86 -0.03
CA ARG A 26 -0.43 21.30 1.34
C ARG A 26 0.78 20.58 1.94
N GLU A 27 1.50 19.81 1.12
CA GLU A 27 2.68 19.01 1.50
C GLU A 27 2.48 18.17 2.77
N ARG A 28 1.27 17.63 2.97
CA ARG A 28 0.90 16.88 4.18
C ARG A 28 0.53 15.44 3.85
N GLN A 29 0.60 14.59 4.87
CA GLN A 29 0.23 13.18 4.78
C GLN A 29 -0.76 12.81 5.89
N GLY A 30 -1.65 11.87 5.60
CA GLY A 30 -2.69 11.41 6.50
C GLY A 30 -3.10 9.98 6.24
N ARG A 31 -3.95 9.45 7.10
CA ARG A 31 -4.51 8.10 6.99
C ARG A 31 -6.00 8.19 6.73
N ILE A 32 -6.47 7.42 5.75
CA ILE A 32 -7.90 7.30 5.47
C ILE A 32 -8.52 6.39 6.55
N VAL A 33 -9.53 6.88 7.26
CA VAL A 33 -10.18 6.17 8.37
C VAL A 33 -11.66 5.90 8.14
N GLY A 34 -12.28 6.57 7.16
CA GLY A 34 -13.71 6.44 6.86
C GLY A 34 -13.99 6.78 5.40
N ILE A 35 -15.06 6.17 4.87
CA ILE A 35 -15.50 6.35 3.49
C ILE A 35 -17.02 6.29 3.49
N ASP A 36 -17.67 7.29 2.92
CA ASP A 36 -19.12 7.34 2.70
C ASP A 36 -19.40 7.61 1.22
N GLN A 37 -19.76 6.56 0.49
CA GLN A 37 -20.15 6.63 -0.92
C GLN A 37 -21.68 6.57 -1.13
N THR A 38 -22.47 6.65 -0.05
CA THR A 38 -23.94 6.59 -0.13
C THR A 38 -24.55 7.94 -0.53
N ARG A 39 -23.75 9.00 -0.43
CA ARG A 39 -24.08 10.39 -0.78
C ARG A 39 -24.02 10.63 -2.28
N GLU A 40 -24.46 11.82 -2.70
CA GLU A 40 -24.34 12.28 -4.08
C GLU A 40 -22.88 12.41 -4.53
N HIS A 41 -22.03 12.95 -3.65
CA HIS A 41 -20.58 12.95 -3.80
C HIS A 41 -19.95 12.12 -2.69
N PRO A 42 -19.07 11.16 -3.01
CA PRO A 42 -18.37 10.40 -2.00
C PRO A 42 -17.55 11.29 -1.05
N VAL A 43 -17.48 10.88 0.20
CA VAL A 43 -16.68 11.53 1.24
C VAL A 43 -15.66 10.55 1.78
N ILE A 44 -14.43 11.03 1.99
CA ILE A 44 -13.40 10.31 2.73
C ILE A 44 -13.06 11.07 4.02
N ASP A 45 -12.95 10.34 5.12
CA ASP A 45 -12.47 10.85 6.40
C ASP A 45 -10.96 10.57 6.51
N VAL A 46 -10.16 11.61 6.69
CA VAL A 46 -8.69 11.51 6.75
C VAL A 46 -8.18 12.12 8.04
N ILE A 47 -7.39 11.37 8.80
CA ILE A 47 -6.63 11.92 9.93
C ILE A 47 -5.26 12.33 9.41
N TRP A 48 -5.02 13.65 9.36
CA TRP A 48 -3.72 14.20 8.98
C TRP A 48 -2.70 14.07 10.11
N GLN A 49 -1.42 13.92 9.76
CA GLN A 49 -0.34 13.93 10.75
C GLN A 49 -0.36 15.22 11.57
N GLY A 50 -0.24 15.09 12.89
CA GLY A 50 -0.30 16.21 13.83
C GLY A 50 -1.71 16.75 14.09
N GLN A 51 -2.76 16.18 13.49
CA GLN A 51 -4.15 16.57 13.75
C GLN A 51 -4.90 15.48 14.54
N PRO A 52 -5.62 15.85 15.62
CA PRO A 52 -6.31 14.88 16.47
C PRO A 52 -7.67 14.43 15.91
N ARG A 53 -8.18 15.08 14.86
CA ARG A 53 -9.51 14.84 14.31
C ARG A 53 -9.43 14.48 12.83
N ALA A 54 -10.40 13.68 12.39
CA ALA A 54 -10.59 13.38 10.99
C ALA A 54 -11.16 14.60 10.25
N GLU A 55 -10.56 14.93 9.11
CA GLU A 55 -11.05 15.91 8.15
C GLU A 55 -11.90 15.18 7.10
N ARG A 56 -13.10 15.71 6.82
CA ARG A 56 -13.99 15.21 5.76
C ARG A 56 -13.67 15.85 4.44
N ILE A 57 -13.35 15.05 3.44
CA ILE A 57 -12.99 15.50 2.11
C ILE A 57 -14.02 14.97 1.12
N ILE A 58 -14.75 15.89 0.48
CA ILE A 58 -15.67 15.56 -0.60
C ILE A 58 -14.86 15.33 -1.87
N ILE A 59 -15.11 14.22 -2.55
CA ILE A 59 -14.43 13.84 -3.79
C ILE A 59 -15.45 13.39 -4.84
N THR A 60 -15.01 13.28 -6.09
CA THR A 60 -15.83 12.71 -7.16
C THR A 60 -15.73 11.18 -7.17
N CYS A 61 -16.69 10.51 -7.83
CA CYS A 61 -16.64 9.07 -8.04
C CYS A 61 -15.40 8.62 -8.84
N ASP A 62 -14.93 9.46 -9.79
CA ASP A 62 -13.73 9.18 -10.56
C ASP A 62 -12.47 9.26 -9.68
N GLN A 63 -12.36 10.29 -8.84
CA GLN A 63 -11.28 10.40 -7.86
C GLN A 63 -11.27 9.21 -6.89
N LEU A 64 -12.44 8.76 -6.44
CA LEU A 64 -12.55 7.58 -5.59
C LEU A 64 -12.07 6.31 -6.31
N ARG A 65 -12.44 6.13 -7.59
CA ARG A 65 -12.00 5.00 -8.42
C ARG A 65 -10.49 5.00 -8.62
N ASP A 66 -9.90 6.16 -8.86
CA ASP A 66 -8.46 6.32 -9.04
C ASP A 66 -7.69 6.00 -7.75
N LEU A 67 -8.21 6.43 -6.60
CA LEU A 67 -7.64 6.07 -5.29
C LEU A 67 -7.65 4.54 -5.09
N VAL A 68 -8.77 3.87 -5.37
CA VAL A 68 -8.88 2.41 -5.24
C VAL A 68 -7.87 1.71 -6.15
N ARG A 69 -7.81 2.10 -7.43
CA ARG A 69 -6.84 1.56 -8.39
C ARG A 69 -5.40 1.72 -7.90
N ALA A 70 -5.04 2.91 -7.40
CA ALA A 70 -3.71 3.17 -6.88
C ALA A 70 -3.40 2.34 -5.61
N SER A 71 -4.40 2.06 -4.77
CA SER A 71 -4.23 1.19 -3.60
C SER A 71 -3.93 -0.25 -4.00
N ILE A 72 -4.72 -0.80 -4.93
CA ILE A 72 -4.53 -2.17 -5.45
C ILE A 72 -3.15 -2.32 -6.07
N SER A 73 -2.73 -1.39 -6.93
CA SER A 73 -1.41 -1.42 -7.56
C SER A 73 -0.28 -1.39 -6.54
N ARG A 74 -0.42 -0.59 -5.46
CA ARG A 74 0.57 -0.55 -4.37
C ARG A 74 0.61 -1.82 -3.54
N ALA A 75 -0.53 -2.47 -3.30
CA ALA A 75 -0.58 -3.74 -2.58
C ALA A 75 0.12 -4.83 -3.38
N ALA A 76 -0.16 -4.94 -4.69
CA ALA A 76 0.49 -5.88 -5.59
C ALA A 76 2.01 -5.69 -5.64
N ALA A 77 2.50 -4.46 -5.70
CA ALA A 77 3.93 -4.15 -5.70
C ALA A 77 4.62 -4.52 -4.38
N GLN A 78 3.93 -4.40 -3.24
CA GLN A 78 4.48 -4.79 -1.93
C GLN A 78 4.59 -6.31 -1.79
N THR A 79 3.60 -7.06 -2.29
CA THR A 79 3.64 -8.54 -2.27
C THR A 79 4.81 -9.10 -3.09
N GLN A 80 5.15 -8.48 -4.23
CA GLN A 80 6.29 -8.92 -5.04
C GLN A 80 7.65 -8.66 -4.36
N LYS A 81 7.76 -7.63 -3.52
CA LYS A 81 8.99 -7.30 -2.78
C LYS A 81 9.21 -8.22 -1.56
N ALA A 82 8.16 -8.91 -1.10
CA ALA A 82 8.20 -9.81 0.05
C ALA A 82 8.40 -11.29 -0.33
N ALA A 83 8.61 -11.62 -1.61
CA ALA A 83 9.02 -12.96 -1.99
C ALA A 83 10.42 -13.24 -1.40
N PRO A 84 10.59 -14.31 -0.60
CA PRO A 84 11.87 -14.62 0.02
C PRO A 84 12.89 -14.94 -1.08
N LYS A 85 14.03 -14.26 -1.03
CA LYS A 85 15.21 -14.66 -1.79
C LYS A 85 15.56 -16.09 -1.37
N GLU A 86 15.35 -17.05 -2.25
CA GLU A 86 15.99 -18.35 -2.15
C GLU A 86 17.49 -18.11 -1.98
N VAL A 87 18.01 -18.62 -0.86
CA VAL A 87 19.41 -18.62 -0.51
C VAL A 87 20.11 -19.56 -1.50
N GLN A 88 20.67 -19.01 -2.58
CA GLN A 88 21.72 -19.69 -3.33
C GLN A 88 23.04 -19.47 -2.58
N THR A 89 23.25 -20.32 -1.56
CA THR A 89 24.57 -20.65 -1.05
C THR A 89 25.26 -21.48 -2.12
N GLY A 90 26.30 -20.90 -2.73
CA GLY A 90 27.14 -21.56 -3.72
C GLY A 90 28.39 -20.72 -3.94
N SER A 91 29.13 -20.47 -2.85
CA SER A 91 30.43 -19.83 -2.87
C SER A 91 31.48 -20.89 -3.22
N ASP A 92 31.67 -21.16 -4.50
CA ASP A 92 32.81 -21.90 -5.02
C ASP A 92 33.75 -20.91 -5.71
N ASP A 93 34.66 -20.32 -4.94
CA ASP A 93 35.96 -19.86 -5.44
C ASP A 93 36.94 -19.70 -4.26
N HIS A 94 37.74 -20.73 -4.00
CA HIS A 94 39.11 -20.54 -3.48
C HIS A 94 39.98 -21.76 -3.79
N ALA A 95 40.35 -21.90 -5.05
CA ALA A 95 41.53 -22.65 -5.44
C ALA A 95 42.73 -21.70 -5.44
N THR A 96 43.61 -21.81 -4.43
CA THR A 96 45.07 -21.60 -4.53
C THR A 96 45.72 -21.87 -3.16
N ALA A 97 46.54 -22.92 -3.14
CA ALA A 97 47.98 -22.88 -2.84
C ALA A 97 48.28 -22.86 -1.33
N GLU A 98 48.53 -24.02 -0.73
CA GLU A 98 49.83 -24.71 -0.66
C GLU A 98 50.59 -24.39 0.64
N LEU A 99 51.26 -25.45 1.10
CA LEU A 99 52.43 -25.48 1.97
C LEU A 99 52.25 -25.39 3.49
N ALA A 100 52.83 -26.45 4.05
CA ALA A 100 53.58 -26.50 5.29
C ALA A 100 52.82 -26.97 6.55
N GLU A 101 52.96 -28.27 6.77
CA GLU A 101 53.85 -28.76 7.84
C GLU A 101 53.21 -29.14 9.20
N GLN A 102 53.66 -30.31 9.68
CA GLN A 102 53.79 -30.71 11.09
C GLN A 102 52.55 -31.24 11.84
N ARG A 103 52.44 -32.58 12.01
CA ARG A 103 53.05 -33.37 13.13
C ARG A 103 52.31 -34.70 13.43
N ARG A 104 53.10 -35.79 13.48
CA ARG A 104 52.94 -37.06 14.25
C ARG A 104 51.72 -37.94 13.88
N ALA A 105 51.79 -39.28 13.83
CA ALA A 105 52.63 -40.25 14.52
C ALA A 105 52.80 -41.51 13.65
#